data_AF-A0A354UQY1-F1
#
_entry.id   AF-A0A354UQY1-F1
#
_cell.length_a   1.000
_cell.length_b   1.000
_cell.length_c   1.000
_cell.angle_alpha   90.00
_cell.angle_beta   90.00
_cell.angle_gamma   90.00
#
_symmetry.space_group_name_H-M   'P 1'
#
loop_
_entity.id
_entity.type
_entity.pdbx_description
1 polymer ?
#
loop_
_entity_poly.entity_id
_entity_poly.type
_entity_poly.pdbx_seq_one_letter_code
_entity_poly.pdbx_strand_id
1 'polypeptide(L)'
;ISRINGFTYVETEFDPYSETVKVVYEKAYSDGPRAKVKCYGADNVPEGVAIMKLENVGVSITGNSTNPTRFQHPVAGTYKKWCVENGKKYFSVASGGGTGRTLHPDNMAAGPASYGMTDTMGRMHSDAQFAGSSSVPAHVEMMGLIGMGNNPMVGATVAVAVAVEEGFKK
;
A
#
# COMPACT_ATOMS: atom_id res chain seq x y z
N ILE A 1 1.92 -15.32 -6.44
CA ILE A 1 2.46 -14.01 -6.91
C ILE A 1 3.97 -14.06 -7.07
N SER A 2 4.72 -14.44 -6.02
CA SER A 2 6.19 -14.38 -6.03
C SER A 2 6.83 -15.22 -7.12
N ARG A 3 6.39 -16.47 -7.28
CA ARG A 3 6.88 -17.39 -8.32
C ARG A 3 6.78 -16.84 -9.74
N ILE A 4 5.64 -16.23 -10.09
CA ILE A 4 5.39 -15.72 -11.47
C ILE A 4 6.27 -14.50 -11.77
N ASN A 5 6.50 -13.65 -10.76
CA ASN A 5 7.23 -12.40 -10.95
C ASN A 5 8.75 -12.54 -10.67
N GLY A 6 9.19 -13.67 -10.10
CA GLY A 6 10.58 -13.87 -9.67
C GLY A 6 10.91 -13.17 -8.35
N PHE A 7 9.90 -12.84 -7.53
CA PHE A 7 10.09 -12.23 -6.21
C PHE A 7 10.42 -13.29 -5.16
N THR A 8 10.83 -12.84 -3.98
CA THR A 8 11.05 -13.72 -2.83
C THR A 8 9.76 -13.92 -2.06
N TYR A 9 9.38 -15.18 -1.84
CA TYR A 9 8.27 -15.53 -0.95
C TYR A 9 8.78 -15.65 0.47
N VAL A 10 8.07 -15.04 1.42
CA VAL A 10 8.38 -15.11 2.85
C VAL A 10 7.14 -15.58 3.57
N GLU A 11 7.28 -16.67 4.31
CA GLU A 11 6.27 -17.24 5.19
C GLU A 11 6.60 -16.86 6.63
N THR A 12 5.60 -16.34 7.33
CA THR A 12 5.71 -15.92 8.72
C THR A 12 4.76 -16.71 9.60
N GLU A 13 5.20 -16.94 10.83
CA GLU A 13 4.35 -17.43 11.92
C GLU A 13 4.10 -16.26 12.87
N PHE A 14 2.83 -15.96 13.14
CA PHE A 14 2.40 -14.88 14.02
C PHE A 14 2.05 -15.42 15.42
N ASP A 15 2.66 -14.84 16.45
CA ASP A 15 2.29 -15.08 17.84
C ASP A 15 1.27 -14.02 18.30
N PRO A 16 -0.01 -14.40 18.52
CA PRO A 16 -1.05 -13.45 18.92
C PRO A 16 -0.89 -12.92 20.34
N TYR A 17 -0.10 -13.56 21.20
CA TYR A 17 0.09 -13.11 22.58
C TYR A 17 1.16 -12.01 22.69
N SER A 18 2.24 -12.13 21.91
CA SER A 18 3.30 -11.12 21.87
C SER A 18 3.14 -10.11 20.74
N GLU A 19 2.21 -10.34 19.81
CA GLU A 19 2.04 -9.59 18.55
C GLU A 19 3.34 -9.50 17.72
N THR A 20 4.11 -10.59 17.70
CA THR A 20 5.35 -10.69 16.93
C THR A 20 5.23 -11.70 15.79
N VAL A 21 6.02 -11.50 14.75
CA VAL A 21 6.15 -12.45 13.63
C VAL A 21 7.56 -12.99 13.56
N LYS A 22 7.67 -14.27 13.20
CA LYS A 22 8.92 -14.93 12.89
C LYS A 22 8.88 -15.47 11.47
N VAL A 23 9.95 -15.27 10.71
CA VAL A 23 10.10 -15.92 9.40
C VAL A 23 10.37 -17.41 9.60
N VAL A 24 9.50 -18.25 9.07
CA VAL A 24 9.63 -19.72 9.12
C VAL A 24 10.14 -20.31 7.81
N TYR A 25 9.92 -19.61 6.70
CA TYR A 25 10.39 -20.03 5.39
C TYR A 25 10.63 -18.84 4.47
N GLU A 26 11.70 -18.90 3.67
CA GLU A 26 12.02 -17.91 2.65
C GLU A 26 12.52 -18.61 1.38
N LYS A 27 11.97 -18.19 0.23
CA LYS A 27 12.39 -18.71 -1.09
C LYS A 27 12.42 -17.62 -2.14
N ALA A 28 13.63 -17.34 -2.63
CA ALA A 28 13.84 -16.54 -3.83
C ALA A 28 13.50 -17.35 -5.09
N TYR A 29 12.75 -16.76 -6.01
CA TYR A 29 12.39 -17.37 -7.30
C TYR A 29 13.19 -16.79 -8.49
N SER A 30 14.14 -15.89 -8.23
CA SER A 30 15.12 -15.40 -9.20
C SER A 30 16.40 -14.98 -8.50
N ASP A 31 17.47 -14.74 -9.25
CA ASP A 31 18.77 -14.28 -8.71
C ASP A 31 19.02 -12.77 -8.93
N GLY A 32 18.07 -12.08 -9.58
CA GLY A 32 18.22 -10.68 -9.99
C GLY A 32 17.63 -9.68 -8.98
N PRO A 33 17.56 -8.38 -9.36
CA PRO A 33 16.98 -7.33 -8.51
C PRO A 33 15.54 -7.62 -8.06
N ARG A 34 14.78 -8.41 -8.82
CA ARG A 34 13.42 -8.84 -8.47
C ARG A 34 13.37 -9.69 -7.21
N ALA A 35 14.41 -10.46 -6.90
CA ALA A 35 14.52 -11.23 -5.67
C ALA A 35 14.57 -10.36 -4.41
N LYS A 36 14.92 -9.07 -4.54
CA LYS A 36 14.88 -8.11 -3.42
C LYS A 36 13.46 -7.73 -3.02
N VAL A 37 12.48 -7.98 -3.88
CA VAL A 37 11.07 -7.78 -3.55
C VAL A 37 10.61 -8.97 -2.75
N LYS A 38 10.30 -8.75 -1.48
CA LYS A 38 9.75 -9.77 -0.59
C LYS A 38 8.23 -9.71 -0.59
N CYS A 39 7.58 -10.86 -0.64
CA CYS A 39 6.13 -10.99 -0.62
C CYS A 39 5.71 -11.79 0.61
N TYR A 40 5.01 -11.11 1.51
CA TYR A 40 4.43 -11.67 2.73
C TYR A 40 2.94 -11.95 2.53
N GLY A 41 2.44 -12.98 3.21
CA GLY A 41 1.02 -13.15 3.51
C GLY A 41 0.73 -12.62 4.91
N ALA A 42 -0.48 -12.11 5.12
CA ALA A 42 -0.97 -11.76 6.46
C ALA A 42 -2.46 -12.07 6.52
N ASP A 43 -2.87 -12.79 7.55
CA ASP A 43 -4.25 -13.24 7.73
C ASP A 43 -5.08 -12.25 8.54
N ASN A 44 -4.44 -11.33 9.27
CA ASN A 44 -5.10 -10.33 10.09
C ASN A 44 -4.29 -9.03 10.21
N VAL A 45 -4.89 -8.01 10.85
CA VAL A 45 -4.28 -6.68 11.03
C VAL A 45 -3.03 -6.73 11.91
N PRO A 46 -3.04 -7.33 13.11
CA PRO A 46 -1.85 -7.41 13.97
C PRO A 46 -0.65 -8.06 13.29
N GLU A 47 -0.84 -9.16 12.56
CA GLU A 47 0.22 -9.82 11.81
C GLU A 47 0.81 -8.89 10.74
N GLY A 48 -0.03 -8.21 9.96
CA GLY A 48 0.42 -7.24 8.97
C GLY A 48 1.25 -6.11 9.59
N VAL A 49 0.83 -5.60 10.75
CA VAL A 49 1.57 -4.56 11.51
C VAL A 49 2.91 -5.11 12.01
N ALA A 50 2.93 -6.35 12.51
CA ALA A 50 4.14 -7.01 12.97
C ALA A 50 5.14 -7.23 11.82
N ILE A 51 4.68 -7.57 10.62
CA ILE A 51 5.51 -7.62 9.40
C ILE A 51 6.09 -6.25 9.06
N MET A 52 5.29 -5.18 9.13
CA MET A 52 5.79 -3.82 8.88
C MET A 52 6.87 -3.41 9.88
N LYS A 53 6.72 -3.79 11.16
CA LYS A 53 7.74 -3.59 12.20
C LYS A 53 9.01 -4.40 11.91
N LEU A 54 8.87 -5.68 11.53
CA LEU A 54 9.99 -6.58 11.20
C LEU A 54 10.85 -6.01 10.07
N GLU A 55 10.23 -5.54 9.00
CA GLU A 55 10.94 -4.97 7.84
C GLU A 55 11.29 -3.48 8.02
N ASN A 56 10.98 -2.89 9.19
CA ASN A 56 11.23 -1.49 9.53
C ASN A 56 10.77 -0.53 8.41
N VAL A 57 9.52 -0.69 7.97
CA VAL A 57 8.99 0.01 6.81
C VAL A 57 8.91 1.52 7.09
N GLY A 58 9.64 2.31 6.29
CA GLY A 58 9.60 3.78 6.34
C GLY A 58 8.62 4.42 5.35
N VAL A 59 8.25 3.70 4.28
CA VAL A 59 7.31 4.19 3.27
C VAL A 59 6.37 3.07 2.85
N SER A 60 5.07 3.34 2.77
CA SER A 60 4.10 2.40 2.22
C SER A 60 3.18 3.05 1.19
N ILE A 61 2.70 2.22 0.26
CA ILE A 61 1.63 2.58 -0.66
C ILE A 61 0.55 1.52 -0.53
N THR A 62 -0.64 1.91 -0.08
CA THR A 62 -1.78 0.98 -0.06
C THR A 62 -2.41 0.93 -1.44
N GLY A 63 -2.52 -0.28 -1.98
CA GLY A 63 -3.02 -0.51 -3.33
C GLY A 63 -4.53 -0.73 -3.37
N ASN A 64 -5.05 -0.80 -4.59
CA ASN A 64 -6.44 -1.14 -4.83
C ASN A 64 -6.73 -2.57 -4.33
N SER A 65 -7.47 -2.70 -3.23
CA SER A 65 -8.15 -3.96 -2.95
C SER A 65 -9.32 -4.12 -3.93
N THR A 66 -9.78 -5.35 -4.11
CA THR A 66 -11.11 -5.67 -4.67
C THR A 66 -12.05 -6.20 -3.59
N ASN A 67 -11.56 -6.32 -2.35
CA ASN A 67 -12.29 -6.86 -1.21
C ASN A 67 -12.06 -5.95 0.02
N PRO A 68 -13.12 -5.37 0.63
CA PRO A 68 -12.97 -4.42 1.72
C PRO A 68 -12.49 -5.09 3.01
N THR A 69 -12.58 -6.43 3.08
CA THR A 69 -12.04 -7.20 4.20
C THR A 69 -10.52 -7.35 4.14
N ARG A 70 -9.85 -6.91 3.05
CA ARG A 70 -8.39 -6.92 3.03
C ARG A 70 -7.86 -5.85 3.97
N PHE A 71 -7.08 -6.32 4.93
CA PHE A 71 -6.60 -5.57 6.08
C PHE A 71 -5.56 -4.48 5.77
N GLN A 72 -5.35 -4.07 4.52
CA GLN A 72 -4.27 -3.15 4.12
C GLN A 72 -4.40 -1.74 4.73
N HIS A 73 -5.57 -1.10 4.63
CA HIS A 73 -5.79 0.23 5.23
C HIS A 73 -5.72 0.19 6.77
N PRO A 74 -6.38 -0.77 7.45
CA PRO A 74 -6.20 -0.93 8.90
C PRO A 74 -4.74 -1.21 9.32
N VAL A 75 -4.00 -2.05 8.58
CA VAL A 75 -2.57 -2.30 8.86
C VAL A 75 -1.77 -1.02 8.75
N ALA A 76 -1.91 -0.26 7.66
CA ALA A 76 -1.19 0.99 7.46
C ALA A 76 -1.55 2.04 8.53
N GLY A 77 -2.83 2.13 8.93
CA GLY A 77 -3.30 3.03 9.99
C GLY A 77 -2.76 2.67 11.37
N THR A 78 -2.88 1.40 11.77
CA THR A 78 -2.37 0.92 13.06
C THR A 78 -0.84 1.04 13.12
N TYR A 79 -0.14 0.73 12.04
CA TYR A 79 1.31 0.89 11.96
C TYR A 79 1.73 2.37 12.01
N LYS A 80 1.00 3.29 11.36
CA LYS A 80 1.25 4.74 11.46
C LYS A 80 1.13 5.23 12.89
N LYS A 81 0.05 4.84 13.58
CA LYS A 81 -0.13 5.16 15.00
C LYS A 81 1.05 4.68 15.83
N TRP A 82 1.44 3.41 15.69
CA TRP A 82 2.60 2.86 16.39
C TRP A 82 3.89 3.64 16.08
N CYS A 83 4.12 4.03 14.82
CA CYS A 83 5.29 4.82 14.43
C CYS A 83 5.31 6.18 15.13
N VAL A 84 4.17 6.89 15.16
CA VAL A 84 4.05 8.17 15.87
C VAL A 84 4.33 8.01 17.36
N GLU A 85 3.74 7.01 18.01
CA GLU A 85 3.91 6.74 19.45
C GLU A 85 5.36 6.33 19.81
N ASN A 86 6.10 5.78 18.85
CA ASN A 86 7.47 5.28 19.07
C ASN A 86 8.55 6.17 18.40
N GLY A 87 8.19 7.37 17.94
CA GLY A 87 9.13 8.31 17.30
C GLY A 87 9.77 7.80 16.00
N LYS A 88 9.09 6.87 15.30
CA LYS A 88 9.54 6.34 14.00
C LYS A 88 8.98 7.19 12.87
N LYS A 89 9.83 7.52 11.90
CA LYS A 89 9.41 8.21 10.67
C LYS A 89 8.75 7.19 9.75
N TYR A 90 7.54 7.49 9.32
CA TYR A 90 6.79 6.67 8.39
C TYR A 90 5.94 7.58 7.49
N PHE A 91 6.03 7.36 6.17
CA PHE A 91 5.25 8.08 5.18
C PHE A 91 4.33 7.11 4.45
N SER A 92 3.03 7.40 4.44
CA SER A 92 2.05 6.50 3.85
C SER A 92 1.26 7.17 2.74
N VAL A 93 1.18 6.49 1.60
CA VAL A 93 0.38 6.92 0.46
C VAL A 93 -0.85 6.03 0.34
N ALA A 94 -2.04 6.63 0.34
CA ALA A 94 -3.27 5.91 0.03
C ALA A 94 -3.61 6.02 -1.46
N SER A 95 -3.72 4.88 -2.15
CA SER A 95 -4.28 4.85 -3.50
C SER A 95 -5.80 4.78 -3.43
N GLY A 96 -6.48 5.89 -3.74
CA GLY A 96 -7.94 6.03 -3.70
C GLY A 96 -8.69 5.33 -4.85
N GLY A 97 -7.98 4.68 -5.78
CA GLY A 97 -8.57 4.08 -6.97
C GLY A 97 -9.40 2.82 -6.74
N GLY A 98 -9.09 2.06 -5.69
CA GLY A 98 -9.55 0.69 -5.56
C GLY A 98 -10.63 0.50 -4.53
N THR A 99 -10.64 1.32 -3.49
CA THR A 99 -11.66 1.22 -2.46
C THR A 99 -13.03 1.61 -3.05
N GLY A 100 -13.07 2.52 -4.04
CA GLY A 100 -14.28 2.84 -4.80
C GLY A 100 -14.76 1.72 -5.75
N ARG A 101 -13.89 0.79 -6.17
CA ARG A 101 -14.30 -0.44 -6.91
C ARG A 101 -14.67 -1.58 -5.98
N THR A 102 -13.98 -1.67 -4.84
CA THR A 102 -14.20 -2.64 -3.76
C THR A 102 -15.58 -2.45 -3.14
N LEU A 103 -15.97 -1.19 -2.96
CA LEU A 103 -17.27 -0.80 -2.48
C LEU A 103 -18.13 -0.25 -3.62
N HIS A 104 -17.90 -0.65 -4.89
CA HIS A 104 -18.63 -0.04 -6.01
C HIS A 104 -20.12 0.08 -5.65
N PRO A 105 -20.75 1.27 -5.83
CA PRO A 105 -22.13 1.52 -5.44
C PRO A 105 -23.08 0.38 -5.85
N ASP A 106 -22.84 -0.16 -7.04
CA ASP A 106 -23.63 -1.25 -7.64
C ASP A 106 -23.31 -2.63 -7.05
N ASN A 107 -22.09 -2.86 -6.58
CA ASN A 107 -21.68 -4.14 -5.96
C ASN A 107 -22.16 -4.25 -4.50
N MET A 108 -22.24 -3.12 -3.79
CA MET A 108 -22.57 -3.07 -2.36
C MET A 108 -23.98 -2.52 -2.07
N ALA A 109 -24.74 -2.16 -3.12
CA ALA A 109 -26.02 -1.44 -3.01
C ALA A 109 -25.98 -0.18 -2.14
N ALA A 110 -24.78 0.38 -1.90
CA ALA A 110 -24.54 1.46 -0.95
C ALA A 110 -24.57 2.85 -1.61
N GLY A 111 -24.81 2.92 -2.92
CA GLY A 111 -24.86 4.18 -3.65
C GLY A 111 -23.57 4.99 -3.51
N PRO A 112 -23.63 6.33 -3.64
CA PRO A 112 -22.49 7.24 -3.49
C PRO A 112 -21.77 7.17 -2.14
N ALA A 113 -22.42 6.67 -1.08
CA ALA A 113 -21.85 6.59 0.27
C ALA A 113 -20.60 5.67 0.35
N SER A 114 -20.51 4.70 -0.55
CA SER A 114 -19.34 3.82 -0.69
C SER A 114 -18.03 4.54 -1.01
N TYR A 115 -18.09 5.63 -1.77
CA TYR A 115 -16.94 6.49 -2.04
C TYR A 115 -16.51 7.27 -0.80
N GLY A 116 -17.45 7.60 0.10
CA GLY A 116 -17.15 8.22 1.39
C GLY A 116 -16.35 7.30 2.32
N MET A 117 -16.68 6.01 2.37
CA MET A 117 -15.92 5.03 3.15
C MET A 117 -14.50 4.83 2.59
N THR A 118 -14.35 4.86 1.27
CA THR A 118 -13.05 4.83 0.59
C THR A 118 -12.15 5.98 1.02
N ASP A 119 -12.68 7.20 0.96
CA ASP A 119 -11.95 8.40 1.34
C ASP A 119 -11.61 8.38 2.82
N THR A 120 -12.56 7.97 3.66
CA THR A 120 -12.38 7.84 5.11
C THR A 120 -11.23 6.88 5.44
N MET A 121 -11.20 5.69 4.82
CA MET A 121 -10.17 4.68 5.08
C MET A 121 -8.78 5.12 4.60
N GLY A 122 -8.70 5.86 3.50
CA GLY A 122 -7.45 6.47 3.03
C GLY A 122 -6.92 7.50 4.03
N ARG A 123 -7.79 8.42 4.48
CA ARG A 123 -7.45 9.50 5.43
C ARG A 123 -7.00 9.02 6.81
N MET A 124 -7.32 7.79 7.21
CA MET A 124 -6.84 7.24 8.48
C MET A 124 -5.31 7.19 8.57
N HIS A 125 -4.63 7.06 7.44
CA HIS A 125 -3.19 6.82 7.42
C HIS A 125 -2.42 7.66 6.40
N SER A 126 -3.08 8.20 5.38
CA SER A 126 -2.39 8.88 4.29
C SER A 126 -1.70 10.17 4.74
N ASP A 127 -0.44 10.34 4.34
CA ASP A 127 0.25 11.63 4.23
C ASP A 127 0.04 12.24 2.84
N ALA A 128 -0.17 11.38 1.84
CA ALA A 128 -0.62 11.74 0.51
C ALA A 128 -1.69 10.76 0.04
N GLN A 129 -2.73 11.26 -0.63
CA GLN A 129 -3.79 10.44 -1.19
C GLN A 129 -3.94 10.76 -2.68
N PHE A 130 -3.88 9.73 -3.51
CA PHE A 130 -4.07 9.87 -4.95
C PHE A 130 -5.41 9.26 -5.34
N ALA A 131 -6.29 10.04 -5.97
CA ALA A 131 -7.56 9.54 -6.51
C ALA A 131 -7.32 8.72 -7.79
N GLY A 132 -6.72 7.53 -7.65
CA GLY A 132 -6.28 6.70 -8.78
C GLY A 132 -7.35 5.80 -9.37
N SER A 133 -8.58 6.27 -9.59
CA SER A 133 -9.58 5.46 -10.27
C SER A 133 -9.20 5.33 -11.75
N SER A 134 -8.57 4.21 -12.14
CA SER A 134 -8.32 3.85 -13.55
C SER A 134 -9.61 3.52 -14.33
N SER A 135 -10.75 4.02 -13.85
CA SER A 135 -12.10 3.85 -14.38
C SER A 135 -12.73 5.17 -14.81
N VAL A 136 -12.08 6.31 -14.56
CA VAL A 136 -12.53 7.60 -15.11
C VAL A 136 -11.96 7.74 -16.53
N PRO A 137 -12.77 8.00 -17.56
CA PRO A 137 -12.27 8.14 -18.95
C PRO A 137 -11.12 9.13 -19.10
N ALA A 138 -11.19 10.28 -18.40
CA ALA A 138 -10.12 11.27 -18.36
C ALA A 138 -8.81 10.71 -17.77
N HIS A 139 -8.90 9.77 -16.82
CA HIS A 139 -7.75 9.12 -16.22
C HIS A 139 -7.10 8.11 -17.18
N VAL A 140 -7.92 7.38 -17.95
CA VAL A 140 -7.43 6.46 -19.00
C VAL A 140 -6.79 7.24 -20.15
N GLU A 141 -7.38 8.36 -20.57
CA GLU A 141 -6.78 9.27 -21.55
C GLU A 141 -5.45 9.87 -21.05
N MET A 142 -5.40 10.30 -19.79
CA MET A 142 -4.16 10.80 -19.18
C MET A 142 -3.08 9.73 -19.11
N MET A 143 -3.43 8.49 -18.75
CA MET A 143 -2.51 7.35 -18.80
C MET A 143 -2.02 7.06 -20.22
N GLY A 144 -2.88 7.21 -21.23
CA GLY A 144 -2.51 7.08 -22.65
C GLY A 144 -1.58 8.19 -23.14
N LEU A 145 -1.83 9.44 -22.71
CA LEU A 145 -1.01 10.60 -23.05
C LEU A 145 0.37 10.54 -22.40
N ILE A 146 0.43 10.22 -21.10
CA ILE A 146 1.68 10.18 -20.31
C ILE A 146 2.41 8.85 -20.52
N GLY A 147 1.71 7.78 -20.90
CA GLY A 147 2.27 6.44 -21.06
C GLY A 147 2.63 5.76 -19.74
N MET A 148 2.09 6.23 -18.60
CA MET A 148 2.40 5.72 -17.26
C MET A 148 1.15 5.30 -16.50
N GLY A 149 1.20 4.16 -15.82
CA GLY A 149 0.14 3.74 -14.89
C GLY A 149 0.17 4.52 -13.57
N ASN A 150 -0.83 4.31 -12.70
CA ASN A 150 -0.99 5.05 -11.43
C ASN A 150 0.26 5.06 -10.56
N ASN A 151 0.77 3.88 -10.23
CA ASN A 151 1.90 3.76 -9.31
C ASN A 151 3.20 4.35 -9.91
N PRO A 152 3.52 4.12 -11.21
CA PRO A 152 4.60 4.85 -11.88
C PRO A 152 4.44 6.37 -11.88
N MET A 153 3.24 6.90 -12.14
CA MET A 153 2.98 8.35 -12.08
C MET A 153 3.24 8.91 -10.67
N VAL A 154 2.80 8.21 -9.61
CA VAL A 154 3.11 8.57 -8.23
C VAL A 154 4.62 8.60 -7.99
N GLY A 155 5.33 7.58 -8.46
CA GLY A 155 6.80 7.52 -8.37
C GLY A 155 7.47 8.73 -9.04
N ALA A 156 7.02 9.10 -10.23
CA ALA A 156 7.54 10.26 -10.97
C ALA A 156 7.23 11.58 -10.25
N THR A 157 6.00 11.79 -9.77
CA THR A 157 5.62 12.99 -9.01
C THR A 157 6.44 13.14 -7.75
N VAL A 158 6.62 12.06 -6.98
CA VAL A 158 7.45 12.07 -5.77
C VAL A 158 8.90 12.37 -6.11
N ALA A 159 9.46 11.77 -7.18
CA ALA A 159 10.83 12.04 -7.60
C ALA A 159 11.05 13.52 -7.95
N VAL A 160 10.10 14.16 -8.65
CA VAL A 160 10.16 15.60 -8.95
C VAL A 160 10.07 16.43 -7.68
N ALA A 161 9.12 16.12 -6.78
CA ALA A 161 8.97 16.85 -5.52
C ALA A 161 10.23 16.80 -4.65
N VAL A 162 10.85 15.61 -4.54
CA VAL A 162 12.14 15.44 -3.84
C VAL A 162 13.24 16.24 -4.51
N ALA A 163 13.34 16.22 -5.85
CA ALA A 163 14.36 16.97 -6.57
C ALA A 163 14.23 18.49 -6.36
N VAL A 164 13.01 19.01 -6.30
CA VAL A 164 12.73 20.42 -6.01
C VAL A 164 13.13 20.77 -4.58
N GLU A 165 12.70 19.98 -3.60
CA GLU A 165 13.00 20.20 -2.18
C GLU A 165 14.52 20.17 -1.91
N GLU A 166 15.22 19.17 -2.44
CA GLU A 166 16.69 19.09 -2.32
C GLU A 166 17.40 20.23 -3.08
N GLY A 167 16.75 20.79 -4.11
CA GLY A 167 17.21 22.00 -4.78
C GLY A 167 17.13 23.25 -3.89
N PHE A 168 16.08 23.38 -3.07
CA PHE A 168 15.90 24.51 -2.15
C PHE A 168 16.80 24.45 -0.91
N LYS A 169 17.34 23.28 -0.56
CA LYS A 169 18.28 23.10 0.57
C LYS A 169 19.75 23.39 0.22
N LYS A 170 20.04 23.66 -1.06
CA LYS A 170 21.36 24.12 -1.53
C LYS A 170 21.48 25.62 -1.42
#